data_AF-A0A535YA77-F1
#
_entry.id   AF-A0A535YA77-F1
#
_cell.length_a   1.000
_cell.length_b   1.000
_cell.length_c   1.000
_cell.angle_alpha   90.00
_cell.angle_beta   90.00
_cell.angle_gamma   90.00
#
_symmetry.space_group_name_H-M   'P 1'
#
loop_
_entity.id
_entity.type
_entity.pdbx_description
1 polymer ?
#
loop_
_entity_poly.entity_id
_entity_poly.type
_entity_poly.pdbx_seq_one_letter_code
_entity_poly.pdbx_strand_id
1 'polypeptide(L)' 'MRIGSAASGAIYLYHSPTTGDRIQSYPEGTELMVVGGDVEGDGLTWHNVRAPDGTEGYIPVGDTVPEAD' A
#
# COMPACT_ATOMS: atom_id res chain seq x y z
N MET A 1 6.46 8.51 7.09
CA MET A 1 6.04 9.04 5.79
C MET A 1 4.60 8.62 5.56
N ARG A 2 3.75 9.54 5.11
CA ARG A 2 2.38 9.23 4.69
C ARG A 2 2.37 9.10 3.18
N ILE A 3 1.57 8.17 2.68
CA ILE A 3 1.39 8.00 1.25
C ILE A 3 -0.11 7.92 0.96
N GLY A 4 -0.51 8.60 -0.10
CA GLY A 4 -1.84 8.51 -0.65
C GLY A 4 -1.91 7.42 -1.70
N SER A 5 -3.09 6.89 -1.96
CA SER A 5 -3.31 6.04 -3.14
C SER A 5 -3.21 6.86 -4.43
N ALA A 6 -2.45 6.38 -5.42
CA ALA A 6 -2.31 7.01 -6.75
C ALA A 6 -3.36 6.54 -7.77
N ALA A 7 -3.96 5.37 -7.55
CA ALA A 7 -4.85 4.77 -8.52
C ALA A 7 -6.20 5.50 -8.57
N SER A 8 -6.67 5.83 -9.77
CA SER A 8 -8.07 6.19 -10.01
C SER A 8 -8.92 4.93 -9.80
N GLY A 9 -9.31 4.64 -8.55
CA GLY A 9 -10.02 3.43 -8.14
C GLY A 9 -9.60 2.91 -6.76
N ALA A 10 -10.17 1.77 -6.36
CA ALA A 10 -9.82 1.16 -5.08
C ALA A 10 -8.39 0.60 -5.08
N ILE A 11 -7.63 0.87 -4.02
CA ILE A 11 -6.32 0.23 -3.77
C ILE A 11 -6.49 -1.05 -2.97
N TYR A 12 -5.52 -1.95 -3.07
CA TYR A 12 -5.53 -3.23 -2.37
C TYR A 12 -4.34 -3.35 -1.45
N LEU A 13 -4.56 -3.80 -0.21
CA LEU A 13 -3.49 -4.30 0.65
C LEU A 13 -3.35 -5.80 0.51
N TYR A 14 -2.12 -6.28 0.69
CA TYR A 14 -1.72 -7.68 0.53
C TYR A 14 -1.05 -8.18 1.82
N HIS A 15 -1.25 -9.45 2.16
CA HIS A 15 -0.66 -10.08 3.36
C HIS A 15 0.86 -10.29 3.22
N SER A 16 1.33 -10.40 1.98
CA SER A 16 2.72 -10.59 1.59
C SER A 16 3.03 -9.74 0.35
N PRO A 17 4.30 -9.49 -0.01
CA PRO A 17 4.67 -8.74 -1.22
C PRO A 17 4.47 -9.60 -2.49
N THR A 18 3.25 -10.09 -2.67
CA THR A 18 2.81 -10.89 -3.81
C THR A 18 1.44 -10.43 -4.27
N THR A 19 1.17 -10.53 -5.57
CA THR A 19 -0.10 -10.07 -6.16
C THR A 19 -1.27 -11.03 -5.94
N GLY A 20 -1.00 -12.24 -5.43
CA GLY A 20 -2.00 -13.29 -5.20
C GLY A 20 -2.66 -13.25 -3.81
N ASP A 21 -2.14 -12.45 -2.88
CA ASP A 21 -2.42 -12.60 -1.44
C ASP A 21 -3.14 -11.37 -0.86
N ARG A 22 -4.29 -11.03 -1.47
CA ARG A 22 -5.06 -9.81 -1.15
C ARG A 22 -5.78 -9.91 0.20
N ILE A 23 -5.69 -8.83 0.99
CA ILE A 23 -6.43 -8.65 2.26
C ILE A 23 -7.81 -8.05 1.97
N GLN A 24 -7.80 -6.77 1.59
CA GLN A 24 -9.01 -5.98 1.32
C GLN A 24 -8.68 -4.77 0.45
N SER A 25 -9.73 -4.13 -0.04
CA SER A 25 -9.64 -2.90 -0.83
C SER A 25 -10.01 -1.66 -0.02
N TYR A 26 -9.36 -0.54 -0.28
CA TYR A 26 -9.68 0.77 0.29
C TYR A 26 -10.06 1.76 -0.81
N PRO A 27 -10.92 2.75 -0.51
CA PRO A 27 -11.23 3.80 -1.48
C PRO A 27 -9.97 4.59 -1.83
N GLU A 28 -9.97 5.20 -3.02
CA GLU A 28 -8.98 6.20 -3.37
C GLU A 28 -8.95 7.34 -2.34
N GLY A 29 -7.79 7.94 -2.17
CA GLY A 29 -7.51 8.96 -1.16
C GLY A 29 -7.31 8.41 0.26
N THR A 30 -7.37 7.09 0.48
CA THR A 30 -7.08 6.53 1.81
C THR A 30 -5.63 6.83 2.20
N GLU A 31 -5.45 7.57 3.29
CA GLU A 31 -4.13 7.87 3.85
C GLU A 31 -3.55 6.59 4.47
N LEU A 32 -2.41 6.15 3.97
CA LEU A 32 -1.67 5.00 4.47
C LEU A 32 -0.39 5.47 5.16
N MET A 33 -0.06 4.83 6.28
CA MET A 33 1.17 5.09 7.02
C MET A 33 2.22 4.03 6.68
N VAL A 34 3.38 4.43 6.17
CA VAL A 34 4.50 3.50 5.98
C VAL A 34 5.07 3.11 7.35
N VAL A 35 5.06 1.81 7.66
CA VAL A 35 5.50 1.24 8.95
C VAL A 35 6.79 0.41 8.87
N GLY A 36 7.29 0.16 7.66
CA GLY A 36 8.55 -0.56 7.43
C GLY A 36 9.30 -0.05 6.21
N GLY A 37 10.43 -0.69 5.92
CA GLY A 37 11.18 -0.44 4.69
C GLY A 37 10.52 -1.10 3.47
N ASP A 38 10.96 -0.67 2.30
CA ASP A 38 10.52 -1.26 1.03
C ASP A 38 11.04 -2.69 0.89
N VAL A 39 10.22 -3.55 0.31
CA VAL A 39 10.56 -4.94 0.05
C VAL A 39 10.32 -5.30 -1.41
N GLU A 40 11.12 -6.22 -1.94
CA GLU A 40 10.94 -6.76 -3.29
C GLU A 40 10.09 -8.03 -3.25
N GLY A 41 9.17 -8.19 -4.21
CA GLY A 41 8.36 -9.39 -4.36
C GLY A 41 7.52 -9.34 -5.63
N ASP A 42 7.31 -10.49 -6.28
CA ASP A 42 6.64 -10.58 -7.58
C ASP A 42 7.23 -9.65 -8.68
N GLY A 43 8.53 -9.32 -8.57
CA GLY A 43 9.21 -8.38 -9.47
C GLY A 43 8.80 -6.92 -9.29
N LEU A 44 8.10 -6.59 -8.21
CA LEU A 44 7.68 -5.25 -7.82
C LEU A 44 8.34 -4.84 -6.50
N THR A 45 8.37 -3.53 -6.25
CA THR A 45 8.70 -2.95 -4.94
C THR A 45 7.41 -2.67 -4.19
N TRP A 46 7.40 -2.97 -2.90
CA TRP A 46 6.24 -2.85 -2.03
C TRP A 46 6.54 -2.01 -0.79
N HIS A 47 5.61 -1.12 -0.45
CA HIS A 47 5.60 -0.45 0.84
C HIS A 47 4.91 -1.34 1.88
N ASN A 48 5.54 -1.50 3.04
CA ASN A 48 4.85 -2.01 4.24
C ASN A 48 4.11 -0.85 4.91
N VAL A 49 2.78 -0.95 4.97
CA VAL A 49 1.89 0.13 5.38
C VAL A 49 0.86 -0.33 6.40
N ARG A 50 0.33 0.65 7.14
CA ARG A 50 -0.83 0.51 8.01
C ARG A 50 -1.94 1.45 7.54
N ALA A 51 -3.15 0.91 7.40
CA ALA A 51 -4.35 1.66 7.09
C ALA A 51 -4.99 2.31 8.33
N PRO A 52 -5.94 3.26 8.17
CA PRO A 52 -6.58 3.95 9.29
C PRO A 52 -7.37 3.04 10.24
N ASP A 53 -7.84 1.90 9.74
CA ASP A 53 -8.54 0.87 10.54
C ASP A 53 -7.58 -0.01 11.37
N GLY A 54 -6.27 0.22 11.25
CA GLY A 54 -5.21 -0.53 11.94
C GLY A 54 -4.70 -1.74 11.16
N THR A 55 -5.26 -2.06 10.00
CA THR A 55 -4.80 -3.17 9.16
C THR A 55 -3.41 -2.88 8.62
N GLU A 56 -2.48 -3.82 8.82
CA GLU A 56 -1.14 -3.77 8.24
C GLU A 56 -1.06 -4.70 7.03
N GLY A 57 -0.28 -4.29 6.03
CA GLY A 57 -0.06 -5.07 4.83
C GLY A 57 0.90 -4.40 3.87
N TYR A 58 0.95 -4.94 2.66
CA TYR A 58 1.83 -4.49 1.59
C TYR A 58 1.01 -3.86 0.47
N ILE A 59 1.55 -2.83 -0.17
CA ILE A 59 1.01 -2.21 -1.38
C ILE A 59 2.14 -1.95 -2.38
N PRO A 60 1.93 -2.15 -3.69
CA PRO A 60 2.96 -1.82 -4.68
C PRO A 60 3.26 -0.32 -4.65
N VAL A 61 4.53 0.05 -4.70
CA VAL A 61 4.96 1.47 -4.72
C VAL A 61 4.28 2.23 -5.87
N GLY A 62 4.11 1.59 -7.03
CA GLY A 62 3.46 2.19 -8.19
C GLY A 62 1.96 2.51 -8.02
N ASP A 63 1.29 1.91 -7.02
CA ASP A 63 -0.11 2.21 -6.68
C ASP A 63 -0.25 3.33 -5.64
N THR A 64 0.88 3.89 -5.19
CA THR A 64 0.93 4.95 -4.17
C THR A 64 1.53 6.23 -4.76
N VAL A 65 1.05 7.37 -4.29
CA VAL A 65 1.70 8.65 -4.51
C VAL A 65 2.41 9.07 -3.22
N PRO A 66 3.66 9.55 -3.32
CA PRO A 66 4.26 10.22 -2.18
C PRO A 66 3.44 11.49 -1.91
N GLU A 67 2.84 11.59 -0.73
CA GLU A 67 2.31 12.87 -0.28
C GLU A 67 3.52 13.78 -0.04
N ALA A 68 3.63 14.84 -0.85
CA ALA A 68 4.54 15.92 -0.57
C ALA A 68 3.97 16.68 0.65
N ASP A 69 4.74 16.70 1.74
CA ASP A 69 4.47 17.49 2.95
C ASP A 69 4.27 18.99 2.61
#